data_AF-A0A7Y2E212-F1
#
_entry.id   AF-A0A7Y2E212-F1
#
_cell.length_a   1.000
_cell.length_b   1.000
_cell.length_c   1.000
_cell.angle_alpha   90.00
_cell.angle_beta   90.00
_cell.angle_gamma   90.00
#
_symmetry.space_group_name_H-M   'P 1'
#
loop_
_entity.id
_entity.type
_entity.pdbx_description
1 polymer ?
#
loop_
_entity_poly.entity_id
_entity_poly.type
_entity_poly.pdbx_seq_one_letter_code
_entity_poly.pdbx_strand_id
1 'polypeptide(L)'
;EQLWYSARRQGKILGRILAGESVEYDEAVFFNSAKFFDLEYQTYGRVPADTDNSVSWKSETGERSVRLALGPSGAVRGVNGLGVRLDHARWARALRSRERAERIVDSIDDYLFNPEFDSGVARDIRIGLSSGLAVGETV
;
A
#
# COMPACT_ATOMS: atom_id res chain seq x y z
N GLU A 1 9.37 11.84 -10.57
CA GLU A 1 8.77 11.82 -9.22
C GLU A 1 9.56 12.74 -8.30
N GLN A 2 8.90 13.53 -7.45
CA GLN A 2 9.56 14.49 -6.54
C GLN A 2 9.77 13.87 -5.14
N LEU A 3 10.39 12.68 -5.07
CA LEU A 3 10.63 11.96 -3.82
C LEU A 3 12.10 11.60 -3.68
N TRP A 4 12.60 11.58 -2.43
CA TRP A 4 14.03 11.39 -2.14
C TRP A 4 14.57 10.07 -2.72
N TYR A 5 13.79 8.99 -2.66
CA TYR A 5 14.22 7.68 -3.15
C TYR A 5 14.22 7.61 -4.69
N SER A 6 13.31 8.36 -5.34
CA SER A 6 13.28 8.50 -6.79
C SER A 6 14.48 9.30 -7.27
N ALA A 7 14.80 10.41 -6.61
CA ALA A 7 16.01 11.20 -6.88
C ALA A 7 17.28 10.34 -6.73
N ARG A 8 17.37 9.52 -5.67
CA ARG A 8 18.47 8.59 -5.47
C ARG A 8 18.62 7.59 -6.63
N ARG A 9 17.51 7.01 -7.12
CA ARG A 9 17.54 6.07 -8.26
C ARG A 9 17.90 6.76 -9.56
N GLN A 10 17.30 7.91 -9.83
CA GLN A 10 17.57 8.71 -11.03
C GLN A 10 19.06 9.10 -11.09
N GLY A 11 19.64 9.56 -9.98
CA GLY A 11 21.08 9.86 -9.92
C GLY A 11 21.97 8.66 -10.22
N LYS A 12 21.62 7.47 -9.71
CA LYS A 12 22.35 6.23 -10.00
C LYS A 12 22.28 5.85 -11.49
N ILE A 13 21.10 5.93 -12.10
CA ILE A 13 20.90 5.62 -13.52
C ILE A 13 21.65 6.63 -14.40
N LEU A 14 21.55 7.93 -14.08
CA LEU A 14 22.28 8.97 -14.79
C LEU A 14 23.80 8.73 -14.75
N GLY A 15 24.36 8.36 -13.59
CA GLY A 15 25.79 8.03 -13.48
C GLY A 15 26.22 6.88 -14.38
N ARG A 16 25.41 5.82 -14.51
CA ARG A 16 25.67 4.69 -15.41
C ARG A 16 25.60 5.09 -16.89
N ILE A 17 24.61 5.90 -17.25
CA ILE A 17 24.48 6.44 -18.61
C ILE A 17 25.71 7.29 -18.98
N LEU A 18 26.15 8.16 -18.07
CA LEU A 18 27.35 8.98 -18.27
C LEU A 18 28.65 8.14 -18.36
N ALA A 19 28.67 6.94 -17.77
CA ALA A 19 29.76 5.98 -17.89
C ALA A 19 29.68 5.13 -19.19
N GLY A 20 28.70 5.37 -20.06
CA GLY A 20 28.55 4.68 -21.34
C GLY A 20 27.69 3.41 -21.30
N GLU A 21 27.03 3.11 -20.18
CA GLU A 21 26.09 1.99 -20.11
C GLU A 21 24.72 2.35 -20.71
N SER A 22 24.13 1.42 -21.47
CA SER A 22 22.73 1.54 -21.90
C SER A 22 21.82 0.91 -20.84
N VAL A 23 21.13 1.76 -20.08
CA VAL A 23 20.24 1.33 -19.00
C VAL A 23 18.95 2.15 -19.03
N GLU A 24 17.82 1.46 -18.92
CA GLU A 24 16.51 2.12 -18.80
C GLU A 24 16.15 2.39 -17.33
N TYR A 25 15.29 3.38 -17.12
CA TYR A 25 14.73 3.68 -15.82
C TYR A 25 13.57 2.72 -15.51
N ASP A 26 13.80 1.82 -14.55
CA ASP A 26 12.74 0.94 -14.03
C ASP A 26 11.83 1.72 -13.06
N GLU A 27 10.59 1.94 -13.48
CA GLU A 27 9.56 2.59 -12.69
C GLU A 27 9.08 1.65 -11.59
N ALA A 28 9.69 1.78 -10.41
CA ALA A 28 9.21 1.05 -9.24
C ALA A 28 7.82 1.53 -8.82
N VAL A 29 7.12 0.67 -8.08
CA VAL A 29 5.87 1.03 -7.39
C VAL A 29 6.08 2.31 -6.57
N PHE A 30 5.27 3.32 -6.87
CA PHE A 30 5.19 4.55 -6.10
C PHE A 30 4.86 4.25 -4.64
N PHE A 31 5.51 4.95 -3.71
CA PHE A 31 5.14 4.89 -2.30
C PHE A 31 5.50 6.21 -1.59
N ASN A 32 4.78 6.54 -0.54
CA ASN A 32 5.14 7.65 0.32
C ASN A 32 4.79 7.29 1.76
N SER A 33 5.56 7.81 2.70
CA SER A 33 5.28 7.72 4.12
C SER A 33 5.53 9.05 4.78
N ALA A 34 4.63 9.46 5.65
CA ALA A 34 4.76 10.64 6.49
C ALA A 34 4.48 10.26 7.94
N LYS A 35 5.26 10.83 8.87
CA LYS A 35 5.06 10.64 10.30
C LYS A 35 4.67 11.96 10.94
N PHE A 36 3.52 11.97 11.59
CA PHE A 36 2.93 13.10 12.31
C PHE A 36 2.90 12.76 13.80
N PHE A 37 3.98 13.10 14.52
CA PHE A 37 4.16 12.68 15.92
C PHE A 37 4.03 11.15 16.07
N ASP A 38 2.99 10.69 16.75
CA ASP A 38 2.72 9.27 16.99
C ASP A 38 1.89 8.61 15.87
N LEU A 39 1.42 9.39 14.90
CA LEU A 39 0.59 8.91 13.79
C LEU A 39 1.43 8.74 12.52
N GLU A 40 1.45 7.53 11.98
CA GLU A 40 2.11 7.22 10.71
C GLU A 40 1.07 7.12 9.58
N TYR A 41 1.34 7.77 8.45
CA TYR A 41 0.60 7.61 7.21
C TYR A 41 1.51 6.99 6.16
N GLN A 42 1.02 5.95 5.48
CA GLN A 42 1.72 5.26 4.41
C GLN A 42 0.80 5.11 3.20
N THR A 43 1.33 5.30 2.00
CA THR A 43 0.62 5.05 0.74
C THR A 43 1.51 4.31 -0.24
N TYR A 44 0.93 3.36 -0.96
CA TYR A 44 1.61 2.57 -1.98
C TYR A 44 0.74 2.46 -3.21
N GLY A 45 1.35 2.52 -4.40
CA GLY A 45 0.62 2.48 -5.67
C GLY A 45 -0.24 3.71 -5.89
N ARG A 46 -1.39 3.52 -6.56
CA ARG A 46 -2.33 4.58 -6.90
C ARG A 46 -3.61 4.43 -6.08
N VAL A 47 -3.85 5.38 -5.19
CA VAL A 47 -5.10 5.51 -4.43
C VAL A 47 -5.79 6.80 -4.83
N PRO A 48 -6.87 6.75 -5.64
CA PRO A 48 -7.63 7.94 -6.02
C PRO A 48 -8.30 8.61 -4.82
N ALA A 49 -8.56 9.91 -4.94
CA ALA A 49 -9.35 10.65 -3.94
C ALA A 49 -10.78 10.10 -3.86
N ASP A 50 -11.35 9.81 -5.03
CA ASP A 50 -12.62 9.10 -5.19
C ASP A 50 -12.54 7.69 -4.60
N THR A 51 -13.61 7.29 -3.93
CA THR A 51 -13.80 6.03 -3.22
C THR A 51 -14.52 4.96 -4.03
N ASP A 52 -14.93 5.27 -5.27
CA ASP A 52 -15.81 4.45 -6.10
C ASP A 52 -15.38 2.98 -6.30
N ASN A 53 -14.08 2.70 -6.16
CA ASN A 53 -13.52 1.36 -6.29
C ASN A 53 -12.56 1.09 -5.15
N SER A 54 -13.03 1.22 -3.91
CA SER A 54 -12.22 0.91 -2.75
C SER A 54 -12.99 0.22 -1.64
N VAL A 55 -12.25 -0.56 -0.86
CA VAL A 55 -12.71 -1.11 0.41
C VAL A 55 -11.86 -0.53 1.52
N SER A 56 -12.47 -0.25 2.66
CA SER A 56 -11.76 0.35 3.79
C SER A 56 -12.17 -0.25 5.11
N TRP A 57 -11.25 -0.19 6.06
CA TRP A 57 -11.47 -0.45 7.47
C TRP A 57 -10.98 0.76 8.26
N LYS A 58 -11.70 1.07 9.33
CA LYS A 58 -11.33 2.10 10.29
C LYS A 58 -11.58 1.54 11.69
N SER A 59 -10.64 1.77 12.62
CA SER A 59 -10.83 1.40 14.02
C SER A 59 -11.97 2.20 14.65
N GLU A 60 -12.57 1.69 15.71
CA GLU A 60 -13.63 2.37 16.46
C GLU A 60 -13.20 3.76 16.96
N THR A 61 -11.95 3.88 17.44
CA THR A 61 -11.36 5.15 17.87
C THR A 61 -11.06 6.11 16.72
N GLY A 62 -11.01 5.61 15.49
CA GLY A 62 -10.63 6.34 14.29
C GLY A 62 -9.15 6.68 14.13
N GLU A 63 -8.29 6.20 15.04
CA GLU A 63 -6.85 6.41 15.01
C GLU A 63 -6.14 5.54 13.98
N ARG A 64 -6.78 4.43 13.56
CA ARG A 64 -6.23 3.48 12.59
C ARG A 64 -7.17 3.32 11.41
N SER A 65 -6.61 3.25 10.21
CA SER A 65 -7.38 2.90 9.01
C SER A 65 -6.52 2.25 7.93
N VAL A 66 -7.17 1.42 7.11
CA VAL A 66 -6.61 0.84 5.90
C VAL A 66 -7.62 1.02 4.78
N ARG A 67 -7.17 1.48 3.61
CA ARG A 67 -7.99 1.59 2.41
C ARG A 67 -7.28 0.94 1.23
N LEU A 68 -7.95 0.00 0.58
CA LEU A 68 -7.47 -0.65 -0.65
C LEU A 68 -8.19 -0.04 -1.84
N ALA A 69 -7.44 0.54 -2.78
CA ALA A 69 -7.96 0.94 -4.08
C ALA A 69 -7.88 -0.24 -5.05
N LEU A 70 -8.99 -0.55 -5.69
CA LEU A 70 -9.17 -1.73 -6.54
C LEU A 70 -9.25 -1.33 -8.01
N GLY A 71 -8.79 -2.25 -8.86
CA GLY A 71 -9.07 -2.21 -10.29
C GLY A 71 -10.34 -3.00 -10.65
N PRO A 72 -10.81 -2.89 -11.91
CA PRO A 72 -11.98 -3.63 -12.39
C PRO A 72 -11.87 -5.16 -12.25
N SER A 73 -10.65 -5.70 -12.16
CA SER A 73 -10.40 -7.13 -11.97
C SER A 73 -10.36 -7.58 -10.51
N GLY A 74 -10.62 -6.68 -9.54
CA GLY A 74 -10.43 -6.92 -8.11
C GLY A 74 -8.96 -6.92 -7.65
N ALA A 75 -8.02 -6.63 -8.55
CA ALA A 75 -6.61 -6.48 -8.22
C ALA A 75 -6.36 -5.15 -7.48
N VAL A 76 -5.51 -5.17 -6.46
CA VAL A 76 -5.15 -3.95 -5.73
C VAL A 76 -4.26 -3.06 -6.60
N ARG A 77 -4.64 -1.80 -6.73
CA ARG A 77 -3.91 -0.74 -7.43
C ARG A 77 -3.17 0.20 -6.48
N GLY A 78 -3.61 0.27 -5.23
CA GLY A 78 -2.93 1.00 -4.19
C GLY A 78 -3.51 0.72 -2.81
N VAL A 79 -2.78 1.14 -1.78
CA VAL A 79 -3.21 1.07 -0.39
C VAL A 79 -2.83 2.36 0.34
N ASN A 80 -3.71 2.81 1.23
CA ASN A 80 -3.39 3.77 2.27
C ASN A 80 -3.45 3.06 3.63
N GLY A 81 -2.49 3.34 4.49
CA GLY A 81 -2.50 2.96 5.91
C GLY A 81 -2.32 4.21 6.77
N LEU A 82 -3.14 4.35 7.80
CA LEU A 82 -3.03 5.38 8.83
C LEU A 82 -2.99 4.70 10.19
N GLY A 83 -2.01 5.05 11.03
CA GLY A 83 -1.86 4.46 12.37
C GLY A 83 -1.56 2.96 12.38
N VAL A 84 -1.26 2.39 11.21
CA VAL A 84 -0.88 0.98 11.01
C VAL A 84 0.44 0.94 10.26
N ARG A 85 1.25 -0.08 10.53
CA ARG A 85 2.56 -0.24 9.88
C ARG A 85 2.45 -1.25 8.75
N LEU A 86 2.54 -0.76 7.51
CA LEU A 86 2.49 -1.59 6.31
C LEU A 86 3.90 -2.11 5.95
N ASP A 87 4.02 -3.38 5.55
CA ASP A 87 5.28 -3.96 5.07
C ASP A 87 5.58 -3.51 3.63
N HIS A 88 6.59 -2.67 3.47
CA HIS A 88 6.97 -2.10 2.17
C HIS A 88 7.27 -3.16 1.11
N ALA A 89 8.01 -4.22 1.47
CA ALA A 89 8.46 -5.22 0.49
C ALA A 89 7.28 -6.08 0.00
N ARG A 90 6.36 -6.42 0.91
CA ARG A 90 5.14 -7.16 0.64
C ARG A 90 4.18 -6.37 -0.25
N TRP A 91 3.89 -5.12 0.12
CA TRP A 91 3.02 -4.25 -0.69
C TRP A 91 3.61 -3.94 -2.06
N ALA A 92 4.91 -3.64 -2.15
CA ALA A 92 5.55 -3.42 -3.45
C ALA A 92 5.48 -4.66 -4.35
N ARG A 93 5.58 -5.87 -3.79
CA ARG A 93 5.45 -7.12 -4.56
C ARG A 93 4.01 -7.38 -5.01
N ALA A 94 3.04 -7.21 -4.12
CA ALA A 94 1.63 -7.40 -4.45
C ALA A 94 1.16 -6.44 -5.55
N LEU A 95 1.56 -5.17 -5.48
CA LEU A 95 1.23 -4.16 -6.49
C LEU A 95 1.89 -4.47 -7.85
N ARG A 96 3.15 -4.91 -7.87
CA ARG A 96 3.81 -5.36 -9.11
C ARG A 96 3.13 -6.57 -9.73
N SER A 97 2.70 -7.53 -8.91
CA SER A 97 2.05 -8.76 -9.37
C SER A 97 0.55 -8.64 -9.59
N ARG A 98 -0.05 -7.46 -9.35
CA ARG A 98 -1.49 -7.19 -9.44
C ARG A 98 -2.31 -8.19 -8.64
N GLU A 99 -1.87 -8.42 -7.41
CA GLU A 99 -2.51 -9.38 -6.53
C GLU A 99 -3.95 -8.96 -6.18
N ARG A 100 -4.83 -9.95 -6.06
CA ARG A 100 -6.25 -9.77 -5.78
C ARG A 100 -6.48 -9.39 -4.31
N ALA A 101 -7.41 -8.49 -4.08
CA ALA A 101 -7.72 -7.99 -2.74
C ALA A 101 -8.14 -9.10 -1.79
N GLU A 102 -8.92 -10.08 -2.25
CA GLU A 102 -9.39 -11.20 -1.43
C GLU A 102 -8.21 -12.00 -0.85
N ARG A 103 -7.20 -12.30 -1.67
CA ARG A 103 -5.99 -13.02 -1.21
C ARG A 103 -5.21 -12.21 -0.19
N ILE A 104 -5.04 -10.91 -0.44
CA ILE A 104 -4.33 -10.02 0.48
C ILE A 104 -5.05 -9.96 1.83
N VAL A 105 -6.38 -9.82 1.81
CA VAL A 105 -7.19 -9.73 3.03
C VAL A 105 -7.14 -11.03 3.83
N ASP A 106 -7.22 -12.19 3.18
CA ASP A 106 -7.10 -13.49 3.85
C ASP A 106 -5.77 -13.60 4.61
N SER A 107 -4.67 -13.17 3.99
CA SER A 107 -3.32 -13.18 4.57
C SER A 107 -2.84 -11.81 5.06
N ILE A 108 -3.72 -10.93 5.57
CA ILE A 108 -3.34 -9.52 5.84
C ILE A 108 -2.19 -9.37 6.85
N ASP A 109 -2.01 -10.34 7.76
CA ASP A 109 -0.90 -10.39 8.70
C ASP A 109 0.47 -10.28 7.99
N ASP A 110 0.61 -10.90 6.82
CA ASP A 110 1.83 -10.86 5.99
C ASP A 110 2.11 -9.46 5.41
N TYR A 111 1.13 -8.56 5.42
CA TYR A 111 1.20 -7.22 4.85
C TYR A 111 1.38 -6.13 5.91
N LEU A 112 1.38 -6.52 7.18
CA LEU A 112 1.66 -5.66 8.32
C LEU A 112 3.07 -5.91 8.82
N PHE A 113 3.72 -4.84 9.30
CA PHE A 113 5.05 -4.93 9.89
C PHE A 113 4.93 -5.23 11.39
N ASN A 114 5.61 -6.27 11.86
CA ASN A 114 5.57 -6.77 13.24
C ASN A 114 4.16 -7.20 13.73
N PRO A 115 3.45 -8.08 13.01
CA PRO A 115 2.11 -8.54 13.38
C PRO A 115 2.05 -9.20 14.77
N GLU A 116 3.17 -9.75 15.27
CA GLU A 116 3.27 -10.40 16.58
C GLU A 116 2.96 -9.45 17.75
N PHE A 117 3.13 -8.14 17.55
CA PHE A 117 2.87 -7.12 18.57
C PHE A 117 1.53 -6.40 18.36
N ASP A 118 0.77 -6.76 17.32
CA ASP A 118 -0.48 -6.06 16.94
C ASP A 118 -1.56 -7.03 16.39
N SER A 119 -1.59 -8.27 16.89
CA SER A 119 -2.41 -9.36 16.33
C SER A 119 -3.93 -9.09 16.36
N GLY A 120 -4.40 -8.24 17.28
CA GLY A 120 -5.80 -7.80 17.33
C GLY A 120 -6.18 -6.95 16.11
N VAL A 121 -5.28 -6.04 15.70
CA VAL A 121 -5.52 -5.15 14.56
C VAL A 121 -5.63 -5.90 13.26
N ALA A 122 -4.76 -6.89 13.04
CA ALA A 122 -4.79 -7.66 11.80
C ALA A 122 -6.11 -8.42 11.64
N ARG A 123 -6.65 -8.96 12.74
CA ARG A 123 -7.98 -9.56 12.78
C ARG A 123 -9.07 -8.56 12.43
N ASP A 124 -9.04 -7.38 13.03
CA ASP A 124 -10.05 -6.35 12.80
C ASP A 124 -10.03 -5.82 11.36
N ILE A 125 -8.83 -5.57 10.82
CA ILE A 125 -8.63 -5.20 9.41
C ILE A 125 -9.20 -6.28 8.50
N ARG A 126 -8.88 -7.56 8.76
CA ARG A 126 -9.39 -8.67 7.95
C ARG A 126 -10.91 -8.66 7.93
N ILE A 127 -11.56 -8.63 9.10
CA ILE A 127 -13.03 -8.63 9.21
C ILE A 127 -13.63 -7.44 8.47
N GLY A 128 -13.09 -6.23 8.68
CA GLY A 128 -13.58 -5.01 8.05
C GLY A 128 -13.48 -5.03 6.54
N LEU A 129 -12.30 -5.37 6.01
CA LEU A 129 -12.07 -5.42 4.57
C LEU A 129 -12.83 -6.57 3.89
N SER A 130 -12.93 -7.74 4.53
CA SER A 130 -13.75 -8.85 4.02
C SER A 130 -15.22 -8.46 3.91
N SER A 131 -15.73 -7.68 4.87
CA SER A 131 -17.10 -7.18 4.85
C SER A 131 -17.32 -6.22 3.67
N GLY A 132 -16.42 -5.26 3.45
CA GLY A 132 -16.48 -4.35 2.30
C GLY A 132 -16.40 -5.07 0.95
N LEU A 133 -15.54 -6.10 0.84
CA LEU A 133 -15.42 -6.91 -0.38
C LEU A 133 -16.69 -7.73 -0.67
N ALA A 134 -17.38 -8.23 0.36
CA ALA A 134 -18.58 -9.05 0.20
C ALA A 134 -19.81 -8.25 -0.22
N VAL A 135 -19.93 -7.00 0.24
CA VAL A 135 -21.08 -6.14 -0.05
C VAL A 135 -20.93 -5.43 -1.40
N GLY A 136 -19.73 -5.44 -2.00
CA GLY A 136 -19.43 -4.58 -3.14
C GLY A 136 -19.53 -3.09 -2.77
N GLU A 137 -19.45 -2.79 -1.46
CA GLU A 137 -19.60 -1.45 -0.91
C GLU A 137 -18.31 -0.67 -1.14
N THR A 138 -18.32 -0.05 -2.29
CA THR A 138 -17.77 1.27 -2.53
C THR A 138 -18.30 2.27 -1.50
N VAL A 139 -17.51 2.62 -0.48
CA VAL A 139 -17.77 3.76 0.45
C VAL A 139 -16.74 4.83 0.23
#